data_AF-A0A961KC34-F1
#
_entry.id   AF-A0A961KC34-F1
#
_cell.length_a   1.000
_cell.length_b   1.000
_cell.length_c   1.000
_cell.angle_alpha   90.00
_cell.angle_beta   90.00
_cell.angle_gamma   90.00
#
_symmetry.space_group_name_H-M   'P 1'
#
loop_
_entity.id
_entity.type
_entity.pdbx_description
1 polymer ?
#
loop_
_entity_poly.entity_id
_entity_poly.type
_entity_poly.pdbx_seq_one_letter_code
_entity_poly.pdbx_strand_id
1 'polypeptide(L)'
;MDTDGDDNANRHKAKMQKIKAARDRMKEDRQGEKGLVIIHTGPGKGKSSSGFGMILRAIAHGMPCAVVQFIKGAWDTGERRLLTTHFGDLCQFHAMGEGFTWETQDKARDIAAAQRGWDKAKDLIRDPSIRMVLLDE
;
A
#
# COMPACT_ATOMS: atom_id res chain seq x y z
N MET A 1 -19.14 -23.69 43.87
CA MET A 1 -18.42 -22.40 43.86
C MET A 1 -17.32 -22.57 42.82
N ASP A 2 -17.46 -21.90 41.69
CA ASP A 2 -16.65 -22.11 40.48
C ASP A 2 -15.46 -21.13 40.47
N THR A 3 -14.49 -21.40 41.34
CA THR A 3 -13.35 -20.49 41.62
C THR A 3 -12.31 -20.45 40.50
N ASP A 4 -12.20 -21.53 39.70
CA ASP A 4 -11.22 -21.64 38.62
C ASP A 4 -11.59 -20.76 37.39
N GLY A 5 -12.89 -20.59 37.12
CA GLY A 5 -13.39 -19.73 36.06
C GLY A 5 -13.13 -18.23 36.33
N ASP A 6 -13.33 -17.82 37.58
CA ASP A 6 -13.09 -16.44 38.03
C ASP A 6 -11.60 -16.08 38.05
N ASP A 7 -10.73 -17.00 38.46
CA ASP A 7 -9.28 -16.78 38.46
C ASP A 7 -8.71 -16.66 37.04
N ASN A 8 -9.21 -17.45 36.09
CA ASN A 8 -8.79 -17.34 34.69
C ASN A 8 -9.28 -16.03 34.05
N ALA A 9 -10.52 -15.62 34.33
CA ALA A 9 -11.07 -14.35 33.87
C ALA A 9 -10.31 -13.14 34.44
N ASN A 10 -9.95 -13.19 35.73
CA ASN A 10 -9.17 -12.15 36.40
C ASN A 10 -7.74 -12.05 35.84
N ARG A 11 -7.09 -13.20 35.59
CA ARG A 11 -5.76 -13.25 34.96
C ARG A 11 -5.80 -12.71 33.53
N HIS A 12 -6.84 -13.03 32.75
CA HIS A 12 -7.05 -12.49 31.41
C HIS A 12 -7.24 -10.97 31.44
N LYS A 13 -8.12 -10.46 32.33
CA LYS A 13 -8.36 -9.03 32.51
C LYS A 13 -7.09 -8.27 32.87
N ALA A 14 -6.30 -8.78 33.82
CA ALA A 14 -5.02 -8.18 34.22
C ALA A 14 -4.00 -8.16 33.06
N LYS A 15 -3.94 -9.23 32.24
CA LYS A 15 -3.10 -9.27 31.03
C LYS A 15 -3.54 -8.22 30.01
N MET A 16 -4.83 -8.10 29.75
CA MET A 16 -5.38 -7.13 28.79
C MET A 16 -5.16 -5.68 29.25
N GLN A 17 -5.29 -5.41 30.56
CA GLN A 17 -4.97 -4.10 31.14
C GLN A 17 -3.49 -3.73 30.95
N LYS A 18 -2.57 -4.67 31.15
CA LYS A 18 -1.13 -4.44 30.88
C LYS A 18 -0.86 -4.12 29.41
N ILE A 19 -1.49 -4.86 28.48
CA ILE A 19 -1.37 -4.60 27.04
C ILE A 19 -1.94 -3.23 26.69
N LYS A 20 -3.10 -2.86 27.24
CA LYS A 20 -3.72 -1.54 27.04
C LYS A 20 -2.78 -0.42 27.52
N ALA A 21 -2.27 -0.50 28.75
CA ALA A 21 -1.36 0.49 29.30
C ALA A 21 -0.06 0.64 28.48
N ALA A 22 0.47 -0.46 27.94
CA ALA A 22 1.62 -0.40 27.04
C ALA A 22 1.29 0.28 25.70
N ARG A 23 0.11 -0.02 25.11
CA ARG A 23 -0.36 0.62 23.87
C ARG A 23 -0.64 2.11 24.04
N ASP A 24 -1.22 2.51 25.17
CA ASP A 24 -1.56 3.91 25.45
C ASP A 24 -0.28 4.75 25.58
N ARG A 25 0.74 4.26 26.31
CA ARG A 25 2.08 4.87 26.35
C ARG A 25 2.71 5.03 24.95
N MET A 26 2.67 3.97 24.13
CA MET A 26 3.18 4.03 22.75
C MET A 26 2.44 5.02 21.84
N LYS A 27 1.18 5.38 22.16
CA LYS A 27 0.40 6.37 21.43
C LYS A 27 0.75 7.79 21.87
N GLU A 28 0.97 8.02 23.16
CA GLU A 28 1.37 9.33 23.70
C GLU A 28 2.68 9.84 23.07
N ASP A 29 3.61 8.93 22.79
CA ASP A 29 4.89 9.24 22.13
C ASP A 29 4.74 9.55 20.63
N ARG A 30 3.60 9.21 20.01
CA ARG A 30 3.34 9.43 18.57
C ARG A 30 2.56 10.74 18.37
N GLN A 31 3.27 11.85 18.42
CA GLN A 31 2.67 13.16 18.17
C GLN A 31 2.79 13.57 16.69
N GLY A 32 1.68 14.08 16.16
CA GLY A 32 1.60 14.67 14.82
C GLY A 32 1.31 13.69 13.68
N GLU A 33 0.76 14.24 12.61
CA GLU A 33 0.56 13.53 11.34
C GLU A 33 1.74 13.80 10.40
N LYS A 34 2.25 12.75 9.74
CA LYS A 34 3.32 12.87 8.75
C LYS A 34 3.13 11.87 7.61
N GLY A 35 3.69 12.20 6.44
CA GLY A 35 3.82 11.24 5.34
C GLY A 35 4.75 10.09 5.71
N LEU A 36 4.46 8.89 5.22
CA LEU A 36 5.24 7.69 5.45
C LEU A 36 5.71 7.09 4.12
N VAL A 37 6.89 6.48 4.14
CA VAL A 37 7.35 5.59 3.07
C VAL A 37 7.24 4.15 3.59
N ILE A 38 6.45 3.33 2.90
CA ILE A 38 6.18 1.94 3.28
C ILE A 38 6.76 1.04 2.20
N ILE A 39 7.67 0.15 2.59
CA ILE A 39 8.35 -0.77 1.68
C ILE A 39 7.85 -2.19 1.95
N HIS A 40 7.19 -2.78 0.96
CA HIS A 40 6.85 -4.20 0.95
C HIS A 40 7.87 -4.95 0.11
N THR A 41 8.77 -5.69 0.76
CA THR A 41 9.84 -6.46 0.11
C THR A 41 9.88 -7.90 0.61
N GLY A 42 10.69 -8.74 -0.03
CA GLY A 42 10.88 -10.16 0.29
C GLY A 42 10.31 -11.11 -0.77
N PRO A 43 10.70 -12.40 -0.72
CA PRO A 43 10.34 -13.39 -1.75
C PRO A 43 8.89 -13.88 -1.63
N GLY A 44 8.22 -13.61 -0.50
CA GLY A 44 6.84 -14.02 -0.28
C GLY A 44 5.84 -13.35 -1.23
N LYS A 45 4.76 -14.08 -1.54
CA LYS A 45 3.56 -13.51 -2.17
C LYS A 45 2.89 -12.54 -1.18
N GLY A 46 2.40 -11.41 -1.68
CA GLY A 46 1.60 -10.49 -0.88
C GLY A 46 1.96 -9.01 -1.00
N LYS A 47 3.11 -8.68 -1.61
CA LYS A 47 3.61 -7.29 -1.72
C LYS A 47 2.63 -6.38 -2.46
N SER A 48 2.33 -6.69 -3.71
CA SER A 48 1.41 -5.90 -4.54
C SER A 48 0.00 -5.90 -3.95
N SER A 49 -0.51 -7.06 -3.49
CA SER A 49 -1.86 -7.13 -2.90
C SER A 49 -1.98 -6.31 -1.61
N SER A 50 -0.93 -6.22 -0.79
CA SER A 50 -0.89 -5.34 0.39
C SER A 50 -0.97 -3.87 -0.03
N GLY A 51 -0.18 -3.48 -1.05
CA GLY A 51 -0.22 -2.14 -1.63
C GLY A 51 -1.60 -1.78 -2.17
N PHE A 52 -2.23 -2.66 -2.95
CA PHE A 52 -3.59 -2.45 -3.45
C PHE A 52 -4.64 -2.41 -2.34
N GLY A 53 -4.49 -3.22 -1.29
CA GLY A 53 -5.36 -3.14 -0.11
C GLY A 53 -5.28 -1.78 0.58
N MET A 54 -4.11 -1.16 0.61
CA MET A 54 -3.95 0.21 1.11
C MET A 54 -4.58 1.25 0.18
N ILE A 55 -4.47 1.09 -1.15
CA ILE A 55 -5.15 1.95 -2.13
C ILE A 55 -6.66 1.89 -1.94
N LEU A 56 -7.24 0.69 -1.83
CA LEU A 56 -8.67 0.53 -1.59
C LEU A 56 -9.11 1.16 -0.27
N ARG A 57 -8.28 1.10 0.77
CA ARG A 57 -8.55 1.82 2.03
C ARG A 57 -8.53 3.33 1.84
N ALA A 58 -7.57 3.88 1.10
CA ALA A 58 -7.51 5.31 0.79
C ALA A 58 -8.77 5.76 0.04
N ILE A 59 -9.18 4.99 -0.98
CA ILE A 59 -10.41 5.21 -1.74
C ILE A 59 -11.65 5.20 -0.84
N ALA A 60 -11.77 4.22 0.06
CA ALA A 60 -12.89 4.13 0.99
C ALA A 60 -12.99 5.34 1.94
N HIS A 61 -11.89 6.07 2.15
CA HIS A 61 -11.84 7.31 2.91
C HIS A 61 -11.92 8.58 2.04
N GLY A 62 -12.19 8.45 0.73
CA GLY A 62 -12.28 9.59 -0.18
C GLY A 62 -10.94 10.28 -0.43
N MET A 63 -9.82 9.59 -0.21
CA MET A 63 -8.47 10.15 -0.36
C MET A 63 -7.98 9.95 -1.79
N PRO A 64 -7.68 11.01 -2.57
CA PRO A 64 -7.11 10.86 -3.90
C PRO A 64 -5.78 10.10 -3.84
N CYS A 65 -5.60 9.14 -4.73
CA CYS A 65 -4.43 8.28 -4.75
C CYS A 65 -3.98 7.98 -6.19
N ALA A 66 -2.78 7.40 -6.32
CA ALA A 66 -2.27 6.98 -7.61
C ALA A 66 -1.50 5.66 -7.52
N VAL A 67 -1.49 4.92 -8.61
CA VAL A 67 -0.73 3.68 -8.80
C VAL A 67 0.15 3.81 -10.03
N VAL A 68 1.43 3.48 -9.88
CA VAL A 68 2.38 3.32 -10.99
C VAL A 68 2.90 1.88 -10.97
N GLN A 69 2.72 1.15 -12.07
CA GLN A 69 3.27 -0.19 -12.25
C GLN A 69 4.42 -0.15 -13.26
N PHE A 70 5.62 -0.61 -12.85
CA PHE A 70 6.80 -0.50 -13.71
C PHE A 70 7.01 -1.71 -14.64
N ILE A 71 6.53 -2.90 -14.27
CA ILE A 71 6.70 -4.12 -15.08
C ILE A 71 5.43 -4.49 -15.84
N LYS A 72 4.28 -4.44 -15.17
CA LYS A 72 3.01 -4.93 -15.72
C LYS A 72 2.53 -3.95 -16.80
N GLY A 73 2.75 -4.28 -18.08
CA GLY A 73 2.39 -3.43 -19.20
C GLY A 73 0.90 -3.41 -19.52
N ALA A 74 0.52 -3.85 -20.72
CA ALA A 74 -0.88 -3.87 -21.16
C ALA A 74 -1.76 -4.94 -20.47
N TRP A 75 -1.25 -5.65 -19.47
CA TRP A 75 -1.98 -6.74 -18.84
C TRP A 75 -3.17 -6.21 -18.03
N ASP A 76 -4.36 -6.77 -18.30
CA ASP A 76 -5.56 -6.46 -17.55
C ASP A 76 -5.57 -7.25 -16.23
N THR A 77 -5.19 -6.59 -15.14
CA THR A 77 -5.28 -7.14 -13.79
C THR A 77 -6.63 -6.81 -13.16
N GLY A 78 -7.11 -7.68 -12.26
CA GLY A 78 -8.37 -7.44 -11.56
C GLY A 78 -8.36 -6.12 -10.78
N GLU A 79 -7.23 -5.78 -10.16
CA GLU A 79 -7.05 -4.52 -9.44
C GLU A 79 -7.11 -3.32 -10.38
N ARG A 80 -6.43 -3.37 -11.55
CA ARG A 80 -6.49 -2.31 -12.56
C ARG A 80 -7.93 -2.11 -13.02
N ARG A 81 -8.60 -3.18 -13.45
CA ARG A 81 -9.97 -3.13 -13.96
C ARG A 81 -10.91 -2.50 -12.94
N LEU A 82 -10.85 -2.94 -11.68
CA LEU A 82 -11.67 -2.40 -10.60
C LEU A 82 -11.44 -0.89 -10.43
N LEU A 83 -10.17 -0.47 -10.33
CA LEU A 83 -9.81 0.92 -10.11
C LEU A 83 -10.20 1.82 -11.28
N THR A 84 -9.88 1.44 -12.51
CA THR A 84 -10.16 2.27 -13.68
C THR A 84 -11.64 2.33 -14.04
N THR A 85 -12.41 1.28 -13.72
CA THR A 85 -13.85 1.22 -14.04
C THR A 85 -14.70 1.96 -13.01
N HIS A 86 -14.34 1.88 -11.72
CA HIS A 86 -15.20 2.37 -10.63
C HIS A 86 -14.63 3.55 -9.86
N PHE A 87 -13.32 3.79 -9.93
CA PHE A 87 -12.63 4.74 -9.06
C PHE A 87 -11.65 5.64 -9.82
N GLY A 88 -11.80 5.79 -11.14
CA GLY A 88 -10.88 6.59 -11.97
C GLY A 88 -10.78 8.06 -11.54
N ASP A 89 -11.85 8.62 -10.97
CA ASP A 89 -11.87 10.00 -10.47
C ASP A 89 -11.04 10.18 -9.18
N LEU A 90 -10.83 9.09 -8.43
CA LEU A 90 -10.14 9.11 -7.14
C LEU A 90 -8.78 8.40 -7.17
N CYS A 91 -8.56 7.52 -8.14
CA CYS A 91 -7.35 6.72 -8.29
C CYS A 91 -6.82 6.79 -9.72
N GLN A 92 -5.71 7.52 -9.89
CA GLN A 92 -4.99 7.54 -11.16
C GLN A 92 -4.17 6.26 -11.32
N PHE A 93 -4.32 5.56 -12.45
CA PHE A 93 -3.63 4.30 -12.69
C PHE A 93 -2.71 4.40 -13.91
N HIS A 94 -1.41 4.16 -13.70
CA HIS A 94 -0.38 4.24 -14.74
C HIS A 94 0.36 2.90 -14.87
N ALA A 95 0.04 2.14 -15.92
CA ALA A 95 0.82 0.97 -16.32
C ALA A 95 1.92 1.41 -17.29
N MET A 96 3.16 1.48 -16.81
CA MET A 96 4.28 2.09 -17.55
C MET A 96 5.28 1.06 -18.12
N GLY A 97 5.12 -0.21 -17.75
CA GLY A 97 5.93 -1.31 -18.29
C GLY A 97 5.53 -1.71 -19.72
N GLU A 98 6.42 -2.39 -20.42
CA GLU A 98 6.12 -3.05 -21.71
C GLU A 98 5.83 -4.55 -21.55
N GLY A 99 5.79 -5.06 -20.31
CA GLY A 99 5.82 -6.48 -19.99
C GLY A 99 7.10 -6.84 -19.26
N PHE A 100 7.38 -8.14 -19.15
CA PHE A 100 8.58 -8.59 -18.48
C PHE A 100 9.84 -8.36 -19.32
N THR A 101 10.91 -7.87 -18.69
CA THR A 101 12.21 -7.56 -19.33
C THR A 101 12.92 -8.78 -19.91
N TRP A 102 12.48 -10.00 -19.60
CA TRP A 102 12.99 -11.23 -20.20
C TRP A 102 12.36 -11.58 -21.55
N GLU A 103 11.24 -10.95 -21.92
CA GLU A 103 10.65 -11.09 -23.25
C GLU A 103 11.21 -10.05 -24.24
N THR A 104 11.62 -8.88 -23.73
CA THR A 104 12.29 -7.83 -24.51
C THR A 104 13.81 -7.98 -24.46
N GLN A 105 14.45 -8.40 -25.55
CA GLN A 105 15.93 -8.42 -25.66
C GLN A 105 16.54 -7.02 -25.89
N ASP A 106 15.85 -5.95 -25.49
CA ASP A 106 16.25 -4.55 -25.73
C ASP A 106 16.37 -3.76 -24.42
N LYS A 107 17.58 -3.79 -23.87
CA LYS A 107 17.95 -3.07 -22.65
C LYS A 107 17.72 -1.56 -22.75
N ALA A 108 17.90 -0.95 -23.93
CA ALA A 108 17.75 0.49 -24.08
C ALA A 108 16.27 0.89 -23.94
N ARG A 109 15.37 0.07 -24.49
CA ARG A 109 13.93 0.24 -24.33
C ARG A 109 13.47 0.06 -22.89
N ASP A 110 13.96 -0.96 -22.20
CA ASP A 110 13.63 -1.20 -20.79
C ASP A 110 14.05 -0.01 -19.90
N ILE A 111 15.27 0.52 -20.11
CA ILE A 111 15.75 1.72 -19.39
C ILE A 111 14.84 2.92 -19.69
N ALA A 112 14.47 3.13 -20.95
CA ALA A 112 13.60 4.23 -21.32
C ALA A 112 12.19 4.09 -20.70
N ALA A 113 11.64 2.88 -20.62
CA ALA A 113 10.36 2.62 -19.97
C ALA A 113 10.43 2.88 -18.46
N ALA A 114 11.46 2.38 -17.79
CA ALA A 114 11.69 2.63 -16.37
C ALA A 114 11.84 4.13 -16.08
N GLN A 115 12.59 4.87 -16.91
CA GLN A 115 12.75 6.32 -16.77
C GLN A 115 11.42 7.06 -16.90
N ARG A 116 10.59 6.72 -17.90
CA ARG A 116 9.24 7.29 -18.06
C ARG A 116 8.35 6.98 -16.86
N GLY A 117 8.39 5.75 -16.37
CA GLY A 117 7.65 5.35 -15.16
C GLY A 117 8.09 6.16 -13.93
N TRP A 118 9.38 6.36 -13.77
CA TRP A 118 9.94 7.12 -12.66
C TRP A 118 9.62 8.62 -12.74
N ASP A 119 9.65 9.20 -13.94
CA ASP A 119 9.26 10.59 -14.14
C ASP A 119 7.80 10.81 -13.76
N LYS A 120 6.90 9.92 -14.19
CA LYS A 120 5.49 9.95 -13.77
C LYS A 120 5.34 9.77 -12.25
N ALA A 121 6.07 8.85 -11.63
CA ALA A 121 6.05 8.65 -10.18
C ALA A 121 6.45 9.91 -9.42
N LYS A 122 7.50 10.61 -9.86
CA LYS A 122 7.93 11.89 -9.24
C LYS A 122 6.86 12.96 -9.34
N ASP A 123 6.17 13.07 -10.47
CA ASP A 123 5.08 14.03 -10.64
C ASP A 123 3.96 13.76 -9.64
N LEU A 124 3.53 12.50 -9.53
CA LEU A 124 2.46 12.10 -8.61
C LEU A 124 2.84 12.28 -7.14
N ILE A 125 4.10 11.99 -6.77
CA ILE A 125 4.60 12.17 -5.40
C ILE A 125 4.62 13.65 -5.01
N ARG A 126 4.84 14.54 -5.97
CA ARG A 126 4.92 16.00 -5.75
C ARG A 126 3.57 16.70 -5.82
N ASP A 127 2.54 16.03 -6.32
CA ASP A 127 1.19 16.57 -6.37
C ASP A 127 0.57 16.58 -4.96
N PRO A 128 0.31 17.76 -4.36
CA PRO A 128 -0.23 17.86 -3.00
C PRO A 128 -1.67 17.36 -2.88
N SER A 129 -2.40 17.20 -4.00
CA SER A 129 -3.75 16.64 -4.01
C SER A 129 -3.76 15.12 -3.80
N ILE A 130 -2.66 14.45 -4.17
CA ILE A 130 -2.52 13.00 -4.06
C ILE A 130 -2.03 12.65 -2.66
N ARG A 131 -2.83 11.87 -1.94
CA ARG A 131 -2.59 11.51 -0.53
C ARG A 131 -1.85 10.19 -0.36
N MET A 132 -1.83 9.36 -1.40
CA MET A 132 -1.11 8.09 -1.42
C MET A 132 -0.66 7.76 -2.84
N VAL A 133 0.60 7.39 -2.99
CA VAL A 133 1.16 6.87 -4.25
C VAL A 133 1.67 5.45 -4.00
N LEU A 134 1.17 4.49 -4.77
CA LEU A 134 1.68 3.12 -4.82
C LEU A 134 2.62 2.99 -6.03
N LEU A 135 3.88 2.66 -5.75
CA LEU A 135 4.87 2.26 -6.75
C LEU A 135 4.98 0.73 -6.70
N ASP A 136 4.44 0.04 -7.70
CA ASP A 136 4.40 -1.43 -7.77
C ASP A 136 5.40 -1.96 -8.81
N GLU A 137 6.26 -2.88 -8.33
CA GLU A 137 7.42 -3.48 -9.01
C GLU A 137 8.60 -2.53 -9.28
#